data_AF-A0A7X8E1E4-F1
#
_entry.id   AF-A0A7X8E1E4-F1
#
_cell.length_a   1.000
_cell.length_b   1.000
_cell.length_c   1.000
_cell.angle_alpha   90.00
_cell.angle_beta   90.00
_cell.angle_gamma   90.00
#
_symmetry.space_group_name_H-M   'P 1'
#
loop_
_entity.id
_entity.type
_entity.pdbx_description
1 polymer ?
#
loop_
_entity_poly.entity_id
_entity_poly.type
_entity_poly.pdbx_seq_one_letter_code
_entity_poly.pdbx_strand_id
1 'polypeptide(L)'
;MKSIPLNLSCPRCFSKNLYKFGKDKEGNQKFQCKSCKRQWAPDAKPFKSKYPSCPKCGKTSFLHHDYKLYSNFRCNDRKNCNHSFFVVKLVEVPPTSSKDLKLESFTMKRMRHPFHIVLTALVQYFIGNSTFRKVAETLYLTNQVKVSHVTISKWCKRFAPALFNVTNRYKDQINVSDSDEWHFDETYIKIKGKWYYLWLAIDSETRMILDFHLSPYRDATSAFSLIHSCQSQYGTPQTMFVSDRYPAYRQAFEKLLPEKIHLRVEDFADNISNNVIEAFNGQFKAWYKTKRGFQSFESANTLIALYIFFYNFIRPHQSLSKFTPAQVAGAKYSEKTRLSLLLIS
;
A
#
# COMPACT_ATOMS: atom_id res chain seq x y z
N MET A 1 -4.63 14.52 -67.90
CA MET A 1 -5.06 14.81 -66.51
C MET A 1 -5.54 13.52 -65.86
N LYS A 2 -4.87 13.00 -64.82
CA LYS A 2 -5.35 11.80 -64.12
C LYS A 2 -6.63 12.16 -63.35
N SER A 3 -7.76 11.55 -63.70
CA SER A 3 -9.09 11.75 -63.10
C SER A 3 -9.11 11.51 -61.59
N ILE A 4 -10.07 12.14 -60.90
CA ILE A 4 -10.38 11.89 -59.50
C ILE A 4 -11.28 10.63 -59.46
N PRO A 5 -11.06 9.67 -58.54
CA PRO A 5 -11.91 8.48 -58.45
C PRO A 5 -13.39 8.88 -58.27
N LEU A 6 -14.28 8.30 -59.09
CA LEU A 6 -15.72 8.62 -59.12
C LEU A 6 -16.44 8.44 -57.77
N ASN A 7 -15.91 7.56 -56.91
CA ASN A 7 -16.49 7.24 -55.60
C ASN A 7 -15.92 8.08 -54.44
N LEU A 8 -15.06 9.06 -54.72
CA LEU A 8 -14.43 9.85 -53.67
C LEU A 8 -15.25 11.11 -53.34
N SER A 9 -15.65 11.24 -52.07
CA SER A 9 -16.37 12.41 -51.54
C SER A 9 -15.67 12.97 -50.29
N CYS A 10 -15.94 14.23 -49.97
CA CYS A 10 -15.36 14.85 -48.78
C CYS A 10 -15.86 14.17 -47.49
N PRO A 11 -14.99 13.68 -46.59
CA PRO A 11 -15.42 13.02 -45.36
C PRO A 11 -16.06 13.98 -44.33
N ARG A 12 -16.01 15.29 -44.58
CA ARG A 12 -16.58 16.31 -43.69
C ARG A 12 -17.94 16.84 -44.15
N CYS A 13 -18.11 17.06 -45.46
CA CYS A 13 -19.32 17.69 -46.02
C CYS A 13 -19.91 16.93 -47.21
N PHE A 14 -19.38 15.74 -47.52
CA PHE A 14 -19.84 14.84 -48.59
C PHE A 14 -19.83 15.42 -50.02
N SER A 15 -19.33 16.64 -50.20
CA SER A 15 -19.15 17.27 -51.52
C SER A 15 -18.20 16.45 -52.39
N LYS A 16 -18.59 16.26 -53.67
CA LYS A 16 -17.75 15.65 -54.72
C LYS A 16 -16.81 16.65 -55.41
N ASN A 17 -16.88 17.94 -55.05
CA ASN A 17 -16.06 18.98 -55.66
C ASN A 17 -14.66 19.03 -55.02
N LEU A 18 -13.79 18.14 -55.50
CA LEU A 18 -12.46 17.88 -54.96
C LEU A 18 -11.37 18.26 -55.96
N TYR A 19 -10.15 18.52 -55.48
CA TYR A 19 -8.96 18.59 -56.34
C TYR A 19 -7.74 17.96 -55.68
N LYS A 20 -6.79 17.51 -56.50
CA LYS A 20 -5.53 16.92 -56.04
C LYS A 20 -4.68 18.00 -55.36
N PHE A 21 -4.27 17.74 -54.13
CA PHE A 21 -3.54 18.69 -53.29
C PHE A 21 -2.18 18.10 -52.87
N GLY A 22 -1.35 17.79 -53.86
CA GLY A 22 -0.04 17.17 -53.63
C GLY A 22 -0.12 15.77 -52.99
N LYS A 23 0.99 15.33 -52.40
CA LYS A 23 1.09 14.07 -51.66
C LYS A 23 1.36 14.32 -50.18
N ASP A 24 1.03 13.37 -49.32
CA ASP A 24 1.47 13.40 -47.93
C ASP A 24 2.94 12.94 -47.80
N LYS A 25 3.46 12.87 -46.56
CA LYS A 25 4.84 12.46 -46.28
C LYS A 25 5.13 10.99 -46.61
N GLU A 26 4.10 10.17 -46.71
CA GLU A 26 4.19 8.74 -47.04
C GLU A 26 3.99 8.50 -48.55
N GLY A 27 3.76 9.57 -49.33
CA GLY A 27 3.57 9.52 -50.78
C GLY A 27 2.13 9.28 -51.22
N ASN A 28 1.16 9.22 -50.30
CA ASN A 28 -0.25 9.04 -50.62
C ASN A 28 -0.83 10.31 -51.23
N GLN A 29 -1.75 10.15 -52.20
CA GLN A 29 -2.39 11.28 -52.87
C GLN A 29 -3.34 12.01 -51.92
N LYS A 30 -3.06 13.29 -51.64
CA LYS A 30 -3.97 14.17 -50.89
C LYS A 30 -5.00 14.79 -51.83
N PHE A 31 -6.21 14.98 -51.30
CA PHE A 31 -7.29 15.73 -51.93
C PHE A 31 -7.72 16.86 -51.01
N GLN A 32 -8.14 17.98 -51.59
CA GLN A 32 -8.76 19.08 -50.88
C GLN A 32 -10.18 19.32 -51.41
N CYS A 33 -11.14 19.43 -50.50
CA CYS A 33 -12.50 19.82 -50.86
C CYS A 33 -12.55 21.32 -51.18
N LYS A 34 -13.10 21.69 -52.34
CA LYS A 34 -13.25 23.11 -52.71
C LYS A 34 -14.28 23.83 -51.83
N SER A 35 -15.32 23.12 -51.38
CA SER A 35 -16.41 23.66 -50.57
C SER A 35 -16.00 23.96 -49.13
N CYS A 36 -15.40 23.00 -48.41
CA CYS A 36 -15.07 23.16 -46.97
C CYS A 36 -13.57 23.26 -46.67
N LYS A 37 -12.73 23.29 -47.72
CA LYS A 37 -11.26 23.33 -47.64
C LYS A 37 -10.60 22.16 -46.89
N ARG A 38 -11.35 21.14 -46.45
CA ARG A 38 -10.82 19.94 -45.78
C ARG A 38 -9.85 19.21 -46.69
N GLN A 39 -8.69 18.88 -46.16
CA GLN A 39 -7.68 18.04 -46.82
C GLN A 39 -7.67 16.65 -46.18
N TRP A 40 -7.53 15.60 -47.00
CA TRP A 40 -7.29 14.23 -46.54
C TRP A 40 -6.63 13.40 -47.64
N ALA A 41 -6.02 12.28 -47.28
CA ALA A 41 -5.54 11.27 -48.21
C ALA A 41 -6.37 9.99 -47.96
N PRO A 42 -7.12 9.48 -48.94
CA PRO A 42 -8.00 8.30 -48.78
C PRO A 42 -7.22 7.04 -48.42
N ASP A 43 -6.03 6.89 -49.01
CA ASP A 43 -5.17 5.72 -48.84
C ASP A 43 -4.20 5.88 -47.65
N ALA A 44 -4.22 7.04 -46.96
CA ALA A 44 -3.37 7.25 -45.80
C ALA A 44 -3.88 6.40 -44.64
N LYS A 45 -2.96 5.65 -44.02
CA LYS A 45 -3.27 4.94 -42.80
C LYS A 45 -3.61 5.94 -41.70
N PRO A 46 -4.66 5.69 -40.89
CA PRO A 46 -4.96 6.57 -39.77
C PRO A 46 -3.75 6.65 -38.84
N PHE A 47 -3.33 7.88 -38.51
CA PHE A 47 -2.24 8.11 -37.57
C PHE A 47 -2.62 7.54 -36.21
N LYS A 48 -2.00 6.43 -35.83
CA LYS A 48 -2.09 5.90 -34.46
C LYS A 48 -1.07 6.65 -33.61
N SER A 49 -1.58 7.51 -32.72
CA SER A 49 -0.74 8.13 -31.70
C SER A 49 -0.01 7.05 -30.89
N LYS A 50 1.30 7.25 -30.65
CA LYS A 50 2.09 6.39 -29.77
C LYS A 50 1.54 6.36 -28.33
N TYR A 51 0.84 7.42 -27.94
CA TYR A 51 0.34 7.63 -26.59
C TYR A 51 -1.19 7.63 -26.54
N PRO A 52 -1.78 7.20 -25.41
CA PRO A 52 -3.22 7.15 -25.22
C PRO A 52 -3.89 8.50 -25.42
N SER A 53 -5.14 8.51 -25.90
CA SER A 53 -5.93 9.75 -25.98
C SER A 53 -6.26 10.28 -24.59
N CYS A 54 -6.42 11.60 -24.48
CA CYS A 54 -6.87 12.25 -23.26
C CYS A 54 -8.30 11.78 -22.92
N PRO A 55 -8.54 11.20 -21.74
CA PRO A 55 -9.86 10.69 -21.37
C PRO A 55 -10.90 11.81 -21.19
N LYS A 56 -10.46 13.06 -20.95
CA LYS A 56 -11.34 14.21 -20.76
C LYS A 56 -11.87 14.80 -22.08
N CYS A 57 -11.08 14.79 -23.15
CA CYS A 57 -11.44 15.48 -24.40
C CYS A 57 -11.16 14.69 -25.69
N GLY A 58 -10.68 13.46 -25.59
CA GLY A 58 -10.36 12.59 -26.73
C GLY A 58 -9.14 13.00 -27.57
N LYS A 59 -8.54 14.16 -27.31
CA LYS A 59 -7.37 14.67 -28.06
C LYS A 59 -6.10 13.88 -27.73
N THR A 60 -5.10 13.95 -28.60
CA THR A 60 -3.81 13.29 -28.39
C THR A 60 -3.12 13.81 -27.13
N SER A 61 -2.33 12.94 -26.51
CA SER A 61 -1.50 13.27 -25.35
C SER A 61 -0.01 13.08 -25.66
N PHE A 62 0.83 13.50 -24.72
CA PHE A 62 2.27 13.22 -24.72
C PHE A 62 2.70 12.69 -23.36
N LEU A 63 3.75 11.88 -23.34
CA LEU A 63 4.38 11.41 -22.10
C LEU A 63 5.02 12.60 -21.38
N HIS A 64 4.56 12.86 -20.15
CA HIS A 64 5.06 13.93 -19.30
C HIS A 64 6.14 13.41 -18.33
N HIS A 65 5.84 12.32 -17.63
CA HIS A 65 6.79 11.61 -16.77
C HIS A 65 6.60 10.11 -16.88
N ASP A 66 7.71 9.38 -16.79
CA ASP A 66 7.69 7.92 -16.82
C ASP A 66 8.24 7.36 -15.51
N TYR A 67 7.37 6.78 -14.69
CA TYR A 67 7.73 6.16 -13.41
C TYR A 67 7.79 4.65 -13.54
N LYS A 68 8.35 3.97 -12.53
CA LYS A 68 8.50 2.51 -12.54
C LYS A 68 7.16 1.79 -12.72
N LEU A 69 6.13 2.21 -11.99
CA LEU A 69 4.83 1.54 -11.99
C LEU A 69 3.83 2.18 -12.94
N TYR A 70 3.92 3.47 -13.24
CA TYR A 70 2.96 4.16 -14.11
C TYR A 70 3.65 5.22 -14.98
N SER A 71 2.99 5.59 -16.08
CA SER A 71 3.39 6.70 -16.94
C SER A 71 2.35 7.82 -16.82
N ASN A 72 2.80 9.05 -16.59
CA ASN A 72 1.95 10.24 -16.57
C ASN A 72 1.94 10.89 -17.95
N PHE A 73 0.74 11.13 -18.48
CA PHE A 73 0.49 11.76 -19.76
C PHE A 73 -0.20 13.10 -19.57
N ARG A 74 0.05 14.02 -20.50
CA ARG A 74 -0.60 15.32 -20.50
C ARG A 74 -1.25 15.59 -21.85
N CYS A 75 -2.45 16.15 -21.83
CA CYS A 75 -3.18 16.51 -23.04
C CYS A 75 -2.40 17.58 -23.84
N ASN A 76 -2.32 17.42 -25.17
CA ASN A 76 -1.68 18.39 -26.05
C ASN A 76 -2.44 19.72 -26.14
N ASP A 77 -3.74 19.73 -25.85
CA ASP A 77 -4.55 20.96 -25.83
C ASP A 77 -4.33 21.73 -24.51
N ARG A 78 -3.21 22.44 -24.45
CA ARG A 78 -2.80 23.22 -23.27
C ARG A 78 -3.73 24.39 -22.96
N LYS A 79 -4.46 24.91 -23.94
CA LYS A 79 -5.32 26.09 -23.76
C LYS A 79 -6.69 25.72 -23.18
N ASN A 80 -7.32 24.66 -23.68
CA ASN A 80 -8.70 24.34 -23.30
C ASN A 80 -8.84 23.12 -22.38
N CYS A 81 -7.85 22.24 -22.31
CA CYS A 81 -7.95 21.01 -21.53
C CYS A 81 -6.86 20.88 -20.48
N ASN A 82 -5.60 20.88 -20.92
CA ASN A 82 -4.40 20.73 -20.08
C ASN A 82 -4.43 19.56 -19.08
N HIS A 83 -5.31 18.57 -19.32
CA HIS A 83 -5.57 17.47 -18.40
C HIS A 83 -4.35 16.55 -18.30
N SER A 84 -3.95 16.23 -17.07
CA SER A 84 -2.96 15.20 -16.76
C SER A 84 -3.68 13.93 -16.34
N PHE A 85 -3.27 12.80 -16.86
CA PHE A 85 -3.80 11.49 -16.52
C PHE A 85 -2.68 10.47 -16.60
N PHE A 86 -2.77 9.36 -15.88
CA PHE A 86 -1.74 8.33 -15.88
C PHE A 86 -2.27 7.03 -16.44
N VAL A 87 -1.36 6.21 -16.98
CA VAL A 87 -1.62 4.82 -17.33
C VAL A 87 -0.63 3.97 -16.57
N VAL A 88 -1.16 3.00 -15.84
CA VAL A 88 -0.30 2.14 -15.04
C VAL A 88 0.28 1.03 -15.90
N LYS A 89 1.56 0.75 -15.73
CA LYS A 89 2.30 -0.27 -16.47
C LYS A 89 1.94 -1.66 -15.94
N LEU A 90 1.99 -2.67 -16.82
CA LEU A 90 1.91 -4.08 -16.47
C LEU A 90 3.26 -4.56 -15.94
N VAL A 91 3.68 -4.01 -14.79
CA VAL A 91 4.92 -4.40 -14.11
C VAL A 91 4.53 -5.08 -12.80
N GLU A 92 5.28 -6.12 -12.44
CA GLU A 92 5.14 -6.79 -11.15
C GLU A 92 5.31 -5.78 -10.00
N VAL A 93 4.31 -5.72 -9.13
CA VAL A 93 4.35 -4.84 -7.96
C VAL A 93 5.30 -5.48 -6.95
N PRO A 94 6.35 -4.78 -6.49
CA PRO A 94 7.28 -5.37 -5.54
C PRO A 94 6.57 -5.71 -4.22
N PRO A 95 6.97 -6.77 -3.51
CA PRO A 95 6.33 -7.17 -2.27
C PRO A 95 6.56 -6.14 -1.16
N THR A 96 5.69 -6.17 -0.15
CA THR A 96 5.87 -5.34 1.05
C THR A 96 7.04 -5.84 1.91
N SER A 97 7.61 -4.98 2.75
CA SER A 97 8.71 -5.40 3.62
C SER A 97 8.24 -6.40 4.68
N SER A 98 6.94 -6.42 5.00
CA SER A 98 6.33 -7.43 5.86
C SER A 98 6.42 -8.85 5.29
N LYS A 99 6.62 -9.00 3.97
CA LYS A 99 6.89 -10.29 3.30
C LYS A 99 8.38 -10.63 3.25
N ASP A 100 9.26 -9.65 3.41
CA ASP A 100 10.71 -9.83 3.48
C ASP A 100 11.22 -9.90 4.92
N LEU A 101 10.71 -10.88 5.66
CA LEU A 101 11.15 -11.17 7.02
C LEU A 101 12.17 -12.31 7.00
N LYS A 102 13.43 -11.98 7.29
CA LYS A 102 14.53 -12.95 7.44
C LYS A 102 14.41 -13.65 8.79
N LEU A 103 13.55 -14.66 8.85
CA LEU A 103 13.26 -15.44 10.05
C LEU A 103 14.06 -16.74 10.04
N GLU A 104 14.71 -17.02 11.17
CA GLU A 104 15.29 -18.34 11.43
C GLU A 104 14.18 -19.35 11.78
N SER A 105 14.50 -20.65 11.76
CA SER A 105 13.55 -21.67 12.22
C SER A 105 13.32 -21.55 13.73
N PHE A 106 12.07 -21.66 14.15
CA PHE A 106 11.76 -21.72 15.57
C PHE A 106 12.34 -23.00 16.17
N THR A 107 13.03 -22.88 17.30
CA THR A 107 13.45 -24.03 18.08
C THR A 107 13.42 -23.70 19.56
N MET A 108 13.09 -24.68 20.40
CA MET A 108 13.17 -24.60 21.86
C MET A 108 14.55 -25.05 22.40
N LYS A 109 15.38 -25.70 21.56
CA LYS A 109 16.66 -26.27 21.99
C LYS A 109 17.59 -25.20 22.56
N ARG A 110 18.24 -25.48 23.69
CA ARG A 110 19.18 -24.57 24.38
C ARG A 110 18.53 -23.27 24.92
N MET A 111 17.21 -23.24 25.13
CA MET A 111 16.61 -22.20 25.97
C MET A 111 16.90 -22.50 27.44
N ARG A 112 17.70 -21.63 28.06
CA ARG A 112 18.17 -21.78 29.45
C ARG A 112 17.17 -21.27 30.49
N HIS A 113 16.10 -20.61 30.07
CA HIS A 113 15.15 -19.95 30.95
C HIS A 113 13.74 -20.53 30.75
N PRO A 114 12.94 -20.63 31.83
CA PRO A 114 11.55 -21.08 31.75
C PRO A 114 10.74 -20.23 30.78
N PHE A 115 9.75 -20.86 30.16
CA PHE A 115 8.96 -20.23 29.10
C PHE A 115 8.22 -18.97 29.58
N HIS A 116 7.63 -19.02 30.77
CA HIS A 116 6.89 -17.88 31.33
C HIS A 116 7.79 -16.64 31.54
N ILE A 117 9.09 -16.79 31.77
CA ILE A 117 10.05 -15.68 31.87
C ILE A 117 10.24 -15.03 30.50
N VAL A 118 10.40 -15.84 29.45
CA VAL A 118 10.54 -15.35 28.08
C VAL A 118 9.27 -14.63 27.63
N LEU A 119 8.10 -15.17 27.97
CA LEU A 119 6.81 -14.52 27.71
C LEU A 119 6.65 -13.19 28.44
N THR A 120 6.99 -13.15 29.72
CA THR A 120 6.96 -11.92 30.50
C THR A 120 7.84 -10.85 29.84
N ALA A 121 9.00 -11.24 29.33
CA ALA A 121 9.89 -10.35 28.61
C ALA A 121 9.28 -9.79 27.32
N LEU A 122 8.66 -10.65 26.51
CA LEU A 122 7.97 -10.28 25.26
C LEU A 122 6.81 -9.32 25.55
N VAL A 123 5.95 -9.63 26.53
CA VAL A 123 4.80 -8.83 26.92
C VAL A 123 5.24 -7.45 27.42
N GLN A 124 6.23 -7.38 28.31
CA GLN A 124 6.74 -6.09 28.79
C GLN A 124 7.33 -5.24 27.67
N TYR A 125 7.99 -5.87 26.68
CA TYR A 125 8.58 -5.17 25.56
C TYR A 125 7.55 -4.62 24.57
N PHE A 126 6.57 -5.43 24.15
CA PHE A 126 5.61 -5.07 23.11
C PHE A 126 4.35 -4.37 23.66
N ILE A 127 3.80 -4.84 24.78
CA ILE A 127 2.60 -4.26 25.41
C ILE A 127 3.00 -3.21 26.45
N GLY A 128 4.00 -3.50 27.28
CA GLY A 128 4.44 -2.61 28.35
C GLY A 128 5.34 -1.45 27.92
N ASN A 129 5.55 -1.24 26.61
CA ASN A 129 6.41 -0.20 26.02
C ASN A 129 7.86 -0.13 26.54
N SER A 130 8.32 -1.17 27.23
CA SER A 130 9.64 -1.20 27.87
C SER A 130 10.77 -1.30 26.84
N THR A 131 11.96 -0.87 27.25
CA THR A 131 13.18 -1.13 26.48
C THR A 131 13.75 -2.49 26.86
N PHE A 132 14.59 -3.10 26.03
CA PHE A 132 15.24 -4.38 26.39
C PHE A 132 16.03 -4.31 27.71
N ARG A 133 16.62 -3.15 28.02
CA ARG A 133 17.33 -2.93 29.29
C ARG A 133 16.36 -2.89 30.46
N LYS A 134 15.23 -2.17 30.31
CA LYS A 134 14.19 -2.10 31.34
C LYS A 134 13.56 -3.47 31.59
N VAL A 135 13.32 -4.26 30.54
CA VAL A 135 12.83 -5.64 30.67
C VAL A 135 13.82 -6.50 31.44
N ALA A 136 15.12 -6.44 31.10
CA ALA A 136 16.15 -7.18 31.81
C ALA A 136 16.24 -6.79 33.30
N GLU A 137 16.13 -5.50 33.60
CA GLU A 137 16.07 -4.97 34.97
C GLU A 137 14.82 -5.49 35.71
N THR A 138 13.64 -5.40 35.10
CA THR A 138 12.40 -5.90 35.71
C THR A 138 12.50 -7.39 36.02
N LEU A 139 12.96 -8.22 35.09
CA LEU A 139 13.13 -9.66 35.32
C LEU A 139 14.11 -9.97 36.46
N TYR A 140 15.15 -9.15 36.64
CA TYR A 140 16.05 -9.29 37.77
C TYR A 140 15.35 -8.96 39.09
N LEU A 141 14.61 -7.85 39.14
CA LEU A 141 13.92 -7.40 40.35
C LEU A 141 12.74 -8.31 40.74
N THR A 142 11.96 -8.80 39.78
CA THR A 142 10.73 -9.56 40.05
C THR A 142 10.92 -11.06 40.08
N ASN A 143 11.92 -11.59 39.35
CA ASN A 143 12.11 -13.02 39.18
C ASN A 143 13.52 -13.50 39.54
N GLN A 144 14.42 -12.61 39.97
CA GLN A 144 15.83 -12.90 40.25
C GLN A 144 16.58 -13.50 39.04
N VAL A 145 16.07 -13.25 37.82
CA VAL A 145 16.66 -13.75 36.57
C VAL A 145 17.61 -12.70 36.00
N LYS A 146 18.92 -12.94 36.13
CA LYS A 146 19.94 -12.07 35.55
C LYS A 146 20.17 -12.41 34.08
N VAL A 147 19.70 -11.55 33.18
CA VAL A 147 19.86 -11.69 31.73
C VAL A 147 20.30 -10.38 31.08
N SER A 148 21.02 -10.47 29.96
CA SER A 148 21.40 -9.28 29.20
C SER A 148 20.24 -8.76 28.35
N HIS A 149 20.22 -7.46 28.07
CA HIS A 149 19.26 -6.87 27.11
C HIS A 149 19.39 -7.49 25.69
N VAL A 150 20.58 -8.00 25.33
CA VAL A 150 20.80 -8.73 24.07
C VAL A 150 20.07 -10.07 24.08
N THR A 151 20.03 -10.75 25.23
CA THR A 151 19.24 -11.99 25.42
C THR A 151 17.76 -11.72 25.17
N ILE A 152 17.21 -10.63 25.71
CA ILE A 152 15.80 -10.24 25.48
C ILE A 152 15.52 -9.99 23.99
N SER A 153 16.42 -9.28 23.31
CA SER A 153 16.33 -9.03 21.86
C SER A 153 16.36 -10.33 21.05
N LYS A 154 17.25 -11.27 21.42
CA LYS A 154 17.33 -12.60 20.80
C LYS A 154 16.04 -13.41 21.02
N TRP A 155 15.44 -13.35 22.21
CA TRP A 155 14.15 -14.00 22.45
C TRP A 155 13.05 -13.46 21.55
N CYS A 156 12.94 -12.14 21.41
CA CYS A 156 11.94 -11.52 20.52
C CYS A 156 12.07 -12.06 19.08
N LYS A 157 13.29 -12.03 18.52
CA LYS A 157 13.55 -12.51 17.16
C LYS A 157 13.35 -14.02 17.01
N ARG A 158 13.74 -14.80 18.01
CA ARG A 158 13.60 -16.26 17.99
C ARG A 158 12.15 -16.70 17.95
N PHE A 159 11.26 -15.97 18.63
CA PHE A 159 9.83 -16.29 18.67
C PHE A 159 9.06 -15.81 17.44
N ALA A 160 9.62 -14.86 16.69
CA ALA A 160 9.03 -14.33 15.46
C ALA A 160 8.44 -15.40 14.51
N PRO A 161 9.21 -16.39 14.01
CA PRO A 161 8.67 -17.44 13.12
C PRO A 161 7.42 -18.15 13.65
N ALA A 162 7.40 -18.47 14.94
CA ALA A 162 6.28 -19.16 15.54
C ALA A 162 5.03 -18.26 15.66
N LEU A 163 5.21 -16.99 15.97
CA LEU A 163 4.11 -16.03 16.01
C LEU A 163 3.56 -15.72 14.61
N PHE A 164 4.40 -15.73 13.56
CA PHE A 164 3.91 -15.65 12.18
C PHE A 164 3.12 -16.89 11.75
N ASN A 165 3.51 -18.08 12.20
CA ASN A 165 2.71 -19.29 11.96
C ASN A 165 1.32 -19.18 12.61
N VAL A 166 1.20 -18.52 13.77
CA VAL A 166 -0.10 -18.20 14.36
C VAL A 166 -0.89 -17.26 13.46
N THR A 167 -0.30 -16.16 12.97
CA THR A 167 -0.98 -15.27 12.01
C THR A 167 -1.48 -16.03 10.79
N ASN A 168 -0.63 -16.86 10.19
CA ASN A 168 -0.98 -17.65 9.00
C ASN A 168 -2.11 -18.66 9.28
N ARG A 169 -2.12 -19.29 10.46
CA ARG A 169 -3.17 -20.24 10.88
C ARG A 169 -4.56 -19.61 10.91
N TYR A 170 -4.66 -18.35 11.31
CA TYR A 170 -5.94 -17.64 11.41
C TYR A 170 -6.26 -16.81 10.17
N LYS A 171 -5.33 -16.69 9.21
CA LYS A 171 -5.46 -15.80 8.06
C LYS A 171 -6.75 -16.01 7.27
N ASP A 172 -7.10 -17.27 6.98
CA ASP A 172 -8.27 -17.61 6.17
C ASP A 172 -9.60 -17.37 6.91
N GLN A 173 -9.56 -17.11 8.22
CA GLN A 173 -10.74 -16.76 9.03
C GLN A 173 -10.96 -15.25 9.10
N ILE A 174 -9.96 -14.45 8.70
CA ILE A 174 -10.04 -13.00 8.74
C ILE A 174 -10.93 -12.51 7.60
N ASN A 175 -12.02 -11.86 7.96
CA ASN A 175 -12.92 -11.17 7.04
C ASN A 175 -12.95 -9.69 7.39
N VAL A 176 -12.23 -8.91 6.58
CA VAL A 176 -12.18 -7.43 6.62
C VAL A 176 -12.61 -6.82 5.29
N SER A 177 -12.98 -7.66 4.31
CA SER A 177 -13.58 -7.22 3.04
C SER A 177 -15.01 -6.72 3.21
N ASP A 178 -15.68 -7.20 4.26
CA ASP A 178 -17.02 -6.74 4.61
C ASP A 178 -17.03 -5.38 5.31
N SER A 179 -15.87 -4.91 5.77
CA SER A 179 -15.76 -3.58 6.35
C SER A 179 -15.94 -2.49 5.30
N ASP A 180 -16.52 -1.37 5.70
CA ASP A 180 -16.75 -0.23 4.82
C ASP A 180 -15.45 0.47 4.40
N GLU A 181 -14.50 0.64 5.32
CA GLU A 181 -13.38 1.55 5.14
C GLU A 181 -12.04 0.97 5.60
N TRP A 182 -11.03 1.07 4.72
CA TRP A 182 -9.63 0.85 5.08
C TRP A 182 -8.86 2.16 5.05
N HIS A 183 -8.06 2.41 6.09
CA HIS A 183 -7.22 3.60 6.22
C HIS A 183 -5.77 3.28 5.93
N PHE A 184 -5.11 4.18 5.22
CA PHE A 184 -3.71 4.09 4.85
C PHE A 184 -2.99 5.38 5.21
N ASP A 185 -1.87 5.24 5.91
CA ASP A 185 -1.06 6.38 6.35
C ASP A 185 0.40 5.96 6.44
N GLU A 186 1.28 6.95 6.46
CA GLU A 186 2.71 6.76 6.63
C GLU A 186 3.26 7.58 7.79
N THR A 187 4.20 6.96 8.48
CA THR A 187 4.92 7.62 9.56
C THR A 187 6.41 7.36 9.44
N TYR A 188 7.22 8.30 9.93
CA TYR A 188 8.68 8.17 9.84
C TYR A 188 9.30 7.48 11.08
N ILE A 189 10.35 6.68 10.89
CA ILE A 189 11.18 6.12 11.95
C ILE A 189 12.68 6.28 11.62
N LYS A 190 13.55 6.20 12.61
CA LYS A 190 15.02 6.24 12.43
C LYS A 190 15.60 4.85 12.51
N ILE A 191 16.44 4.52 11.54
CA ILE A 191 17.26 3.31 11.50
C ILE A 191 18.69 3.71 11.19
N LYS A 192 19.65 3.36 12.06
CA LYS A 192 21.06 3.79 11.98
C LYS A 192 21.20 5.30 11.75
N GLY A 193 20.37 6.09 12.44
CA GLY A 193 20.36 7.56 12.33
C GLY A 193 19.67 8.12 11.07
N LYS A 194 19.30 7.30 10.08
CA LYS A 194 18.63 7.72 8.86
C LYS A 194 17.11 7.58 8.98
N TRP A 195 16.36 8.49 8.36
CA TRP A 195 14.90 8.42 8.32
C TRP A 195 14.43 7.36 7.30
N TYR A 196 13.42 6.61 7.69
CA TYR A 196 12.67 5.65 6.90
C TYR A 196 11.18 5.94 7.06
N TYR A 197 10.38 5.58 6.06
CA TYR A 197 8.93 5.64 6.08
C TYR A 197 8.35 4.27 6.37
N LEU A 198 7.48 4.20 7.37
CA LEU A 198 6.66 3.06 7.73
C LEU A 198 5.25 3.36 7.24
N TRP A 199 4.87 2.68 6.18
CA TRP A 199 3.55 2.70 5.57
C TRP A 199 2.68 1.64 6.24
N LEU A 200 1.46 2.00 6.60
CA LEU A 200 0.54 1.16 7.36
C LEU A 200 -0.85 1.17 6.73
N ALA A 201 -1.52 0.02 6.81
CA ALA A 201 -2.91 -0.15 6.43
C ALA A 201 -3.68 -0.69 7.64
N ILE A 202 -4.81 -0.09 7.97
CA ILE A 202 -5.68 -0.51 9.08
C ILE A 202 -7.13 -0.56 8.63
N ASP A 203 -7.84 -1.57 9.10
CA ASP A 203 -9.29 -1.67 8.97
C ASP A 203 -10.01 -0.80 10.01
N SER A 204 -11.00 -0.01 9.60
CA SER A 204 -11.67 0.97 10.47
C SER A 204 -12.52 0.32 11.57
N GLU A 205 -13.25 -0.74 11.24
CA GLU A 205 -14.22 -1.40 12.11
C GLU A 205 -13.53 -2.31 13.13
N THR A 206 -12.72 -3.24 12.63
CA THR A 206 -12.03 -4.24 13.44
C THR A 206 -10.78 -3.70 14.12
N ARG A 207 -10.28 -2.53 13.67
CA ARG A 207 -8.98 -1.94 14.05
C ARG A 207 -7.79 -2.83 13.69
N MET A 208 -7.97 -3.85 12.85
CA MET A 208 -6.88 -4.77 12.51
C MET A 208 -5.89 -4.08 11.58
N ILE A 209 -4.60 -4.12 11.92
CA ILE A 209 -3.55 -3.75 10.96
C ILE A 209 -3.51 -4.82 9.89
N LEU A 210 -3.78 -4.43 8.65
CA LEU A 210 -3.86 -5.32 7.50
C LEU A 210 -2.47 -5.71 7.01
N ASP A 211 -1.61 -4.69 6.81
CA ASP A 211 -0.22 -4.89 6.44
C ASP A 211 0.62 -3.63 6.73
N PHE A 212 1.95 -3.76 6.58
CA PHE A 212 2.88 -2.65 6.65
C PHE A 212 4.01 -2.75 5.61
N HIS A 213 4.60 -1.62 5.25
CA HIS A 213 5.79 -1.57 4.40
C HIS A 213 6.79 -0.54 4.93
N LEU A 214 8.04 -0.97 5.14
CA LEU A 214 9.14 -0.14 5.61
C LEU A 214 10.08 0.17 4.45
N SER A 215 10.22 1.46 4.12
CA SER A 215 10.98 1.93 2.96
C SER A 215 11.87 3.12 3.31
N PRO A 216 13.08 3.24 2.72
CA PRO A 216 13.89 4.47 2.82
C PRO A 216 13.28 5.64 2.05
N TYR A 217 12.33 5.40 1.15
CA TYR A 217 11.76 6.42 0.27
C TYR A 217 10.26 6.59 0.52
N ARG A 218 9.78 7.83 0.43
CA ARG A 218 8.35 8.13 0.34
C ARG A 218 7.98 8.21 -1.13
N ASP A 219 7.59 7.07 -1.71
CA ASP A 219 7.33 6.95 -3.14
C ASP A 219 6.01 6.23 -3.44
N ALA A 220 5.55 6.38 -4.69
CA ALA A 220 4.34 5.69 -5.16
C ALA A 220 4.49 4.17 -5.10
N THR A 221 5.70 3.65 -5.34
CA THR A 221 5.97 2.21 -5.29
C THR A 221 5.58 1.62 -3.94
N SER A 222 5.93 2.28 -2.84
CA SER A 222 5.59 1.84 -1.49
C SER A 222 4.07 1.76 -1.26
N ALA A 223 3.31 2.76 -1.73
CA ALA A 223 1.86 2.75 -1.66
C ALA A 223 1.26 1.61 -2.50
N PHE A 224 1.73 1.43 -3.74
CA PHE A 224 1.30 0.30 -4.60
C PHE A 224 1.55 -1.05 -3.94
N SER A 225 2.75 -1.28 -3.40
CA SER A 225 3.09 -2.52 -2.70
C SER A 225 2.14 -2.78 -1.54
N LEU A 226 1.88 -1.77 -0.71
CA LEU A 226 1.01 -1.90 0.46
C LEU A 226 -0.44 -2.21 0.07
N ILE A 227 -1.03 -1.45 -0.86
CA ILE A 227 -2.41 -1.67 -1.31
C ILE A 227 -2.55 -3.04 -1.97
N HIS A 228 -1.61 -3.41 -2.87
CA HIS A 228 -1.63 -4.71 -3.53
C HIS A 228 -1.51 -5.86 -2.53
N SER A 229 -0.68 -5.70 -1.50
CA SER A 229 -0.54 -6.70 -0.44
C SER A 229 -1.81 -6.84 0.40
N CYS A 230 -2.51 -5.75 0.72
CA CYS A 230 -3.80 -5.82 1.39
C CYS A 230 -4.84 -6.49 0.48
N GLN A 231 -4.86 -6.11 -0.79
CA GLN A 231 -5.82 -6.62 -1.76
C GLN A 231 -5.70 -8.13 -1.98
N SER A 232 -4.47 -8.57 -2.21
CA SER A 232 -4.16 -9.99 -2.42
C SER A 232 -4.39 -10.86 -1.18
N GLN A 233 -4.37 -10.27 0.03
CA GLN A 233 -4.57 -11.00 1.27
C GLN A 233 -6.03 -11.05 1.72
N TYR A 234 -6.78 -9.97 1.53
CA TYR A 234 -8.08 -9.79 2.15
C TYR A 234 -9.17 -9.27 1.20
N GLY A 235 -8.91 -9.15 -0.11
CA GLY A 235 -9.87 -8.61 -1.06
C GLY A 235 -9.93 -7.08 -1.02
N THR A 236 -11.11 -6.47 -1.03
CA THR A 236 -11.25 -5.01 -1.07
C THR A 236 -12.30 -4.56 -0.06
N PRO A 237 -12.19 -3.36 0.54
CA PRO A 237 -13.26 -2.84 1.39
C PRO A 237 -14.55 -2.66 0.58
N GLN A 238 -15.71 -2.66 1.24
CA GLN A 238 -16.99 -2.51 0.56
C GLN A 238 -17.07 -1.15 -0.15
N THR A 239 -16.73 -0.09 0.57
CA THR A 239 -17.07 1.27 0.16
C THR A 239 -15.83 2.10 -0.13
N MET A 240 -14.84 2.11 0.76
CA MET A 240 -13.94 3.25 0.86
C MET A 240 -12.47 2.93 1.16
N PHE A 241 -11.62 3.71 0.50
CA PHE A 241 -10.20 3.82 0.79
C PHE A 241 -9.93 5.22 1.33
N VAL A 242 -9.39 5.30 2.55
CA VAL A 242 -9.09 6.56 3.21
C VAL A 242 -7.59 6.72 3.29
N SER A 243 -7.05 7.81 2.76
CA SER A 243 -5.65 8.15 2.96
C SER A 243 -5.49 9.65 3.14
N ASP A 244 -4.33 10.05 3.68
CA ASP A 244 -3.92 11.44 3.63
C ASP A 244 -3.77 11.90 2.16
N ARG A 245 -3.68 13.22 1.94
CA ARG A 245 -3.63 13.91 0.64
C ARG A 245 -2.42 13.55 -0.22
N TYR A 246 -1.56 12.62 0.20
CA TYR A 246 -0.34 12.29 -0.53
C TYR A 246 -0.65 11.68 -1.91
N PRO A 247 -0.16 12.29 -3.02
CA PRO A 247 -0.52 11.88 -4.38
C PRO A 247 -0.17 10.43 -4.77
N ALA A 248 0.76 9.80 -4.04
CA ALA A 248 1.15 8.40 -4.27
C ALA A 248 -0.03 7.43 -4.09
N TYR A 249 -0.85 7.63 -3.05
CA TYR A 249 -1.99 6.75 -2.78
C TYR A 249 -3.03 6.83 -3.88
N ARG A 250 -3.29 8.02 -4.41
CA ARG A 250 -4.25 8.22 -5.51
C ARG A 250 -3.90 7.36 -6.73
N GLN A 251 -2.64 7.32 -7.11
CA GLN A 251 -2.21 6.58 -8.29
C GLN A 251 -2.31 5.08 -8.08
N ALA A 252 -1.96 4.62 -6.88
CA ALA A 252 -2.07 3.23 -6.49
C ALA A 252 -3.53 2.77 -6.42
N PHE A 253 -4.38 3.61 -5.86
CA PHE A 253 -5.82 3.40 -5.74
C PHE A 253 -6.52 3.28 -7.10
N GLU A 254 -6.38 4.27 -8.00
CA GLU A 254 -7.11 4.28 -9.29
C GLU A 254 -6.81 3.05 -10.17
N LYS A 255 -5.68 2.34 -9.94
CA LYS A 255 -5.40 1.08 -10.64
C LYS A 255 -5.92 -0.15 -9.91
N LEU A 256 -5.65 -0.25 -8.61
CA LEU A 256 -5.89 -1.48 -7.85
C LEU A 256 -7.35 -1.59 -7.42
N LEU A 257 -8.01 -0.45 -7.19
CA LEU A 257 -9.36 -0.34 -6.65
C LEU A 257 -10.22 0.67 -7.45
N PRO A 258 -10.33 0.54 -8.78
CA PRO A 258 -10.98 1.54 -9.63
C PRO A 258 -12.48 1.72 -9.36
N GLU A 259 -13.14 0.73 -8.77
CA GLU A 259 -14.58 0.73 -8.48
C GLU A 259 -14.93 1.28 -7.09
N LYS A 260 -13.92 1.62 -6.28
CA LYS A 260 -14.11 2.09 -4.90
C LYS A 260 -14.08 3.61 -4.83
N ILE A 261 -14.44 4.17 -3.68
CA ILE A 261 -14.33 5.62 -3.42
C ILE A 261 -13.01 5.89 -2.69
N HIS A 262 -12.17 6.78 -3.25
CA HIS A 262 -10.99 7.31 -2.53
C HIS A 262 -11.35 8.62 -1.85
N LEU A 263 -11.52 8.58 -0.53
CA LEU A 263 -11.60 9.79 0.27
C LEU A 263 -10.20 10.23 0.70
N ARG A 264 -9.89 11.48 0.34
CA ARG A 264 -8.75 12.21 0.87
C ARG A 264 -9.30 13.10 1.96
N VAL A 265 -9.00 12.78 3.22
CA VAL A 265 -9.50 13.54 4.36
C VAL A 265 -8.97 14.98 4.23
N GLU A 266 -9.88 15.96 4.26
CA GLU A 266 -9.54 17.36 4.44
C GLU A 266 -9.50 17.64 5.95
N ASP A 267 -8.63 18.54 6.39
CA ASP A 267 -8.61 18.96 7.78
C ASP A 267 -10.03 19.41 8.20
N PHE A 268 -10.62 18.72 9.19
CA PHE A 268 -11.90 19.06 9.85
C PHE A 268 -13.23 18.89 9.07
N ALA A 269 -13.49 17.73 8.44
CA ALA A 269 -14.85 17.36 8.00
C ALA A 269 -15.41 16.14 8.76
N ASP A 270 -16.59 16.29 9.36
CA ASP A 270 -17.09 15.52 10.50
C ASP A 270 -17.52 14.06 10.27
N ASN A 271 -17.45 13.51 9.05
CA ASN A 271 -18.09 12.19 8.78
C ASN A 271 -17.13 11.00 8.59
N ILE A 272 -15.87 11.19 8.19
CA ILE A 272 -14.83 10.13 8.18
C ILE A 272 -13.50 10.74 8.58
N SER A 273 -12.95 10.30 9.71
CA SER A 273 -11.72 10.86 10.29
C SER A 273 -10.56 9.88 10.21
N ASN A 274 -9.35 10.37 9.93
CA ASN A 274 -8.13 9.56 9.95
C ASN A 274 -7.70 9.17 11.38
N ASN A 275 -8.51 9.51 12.38
CA ASN A 275 -8.30 9.28 13.80
C ASN A 275 -7.95 7.83 14.13
N VAL A 276 -8.48 6.87 13.37
CA VAL A 276 -8.25 5.43 13.56
C VAL A 276 -6.77 5.08 13.42
N ILE A 277 -6.20 5.42 12.27
CA ILE A 277 -4.79 5.13 11.97
C ILE A 277 -3.87 6.08 12.72
N GLU A 278 -4.29 7.32 12.96
CA GLU A 278 -3.54 8.28 13.79
C GLU A 278 -3.43 7.80 15.25
N ALA A 279 -4.49 7.22 15.82
CA ALA A 279 -4.45 6.63 17.15
C ALA A 279 -3.49 5.43 17.20
N PHE A 280 -3.49 4.57 16.17
CA PHE A 280 -2.50 3.51 16.05
C PHE A 280 -1.08 4.09 15.95
N ASN A 281 -0.86 5.08 15.08
CA ASN A 281 0.42 5.73 14.87
C ASN A 281 0.94 6.37 16.17
N GLY A 282 0.07 6.98 16.97
CA GLY A 282 0.40 7.49 18.30
C GLY A 282 0.88 6.39 19.25
N GLN A 283 0.18 5.25 19.31
CA GLN A 283 0.57 4.10 20.13
C GLN A 283 1.89 3.48 19.66
N PHE A 284 2.05 3.30 18.35
CA PHE A 284 3.29 2.82 17.75
C PHE A 284 4.45 3.77 18.06
N LYS A 285 4.24 5.09 17.96
CA LYS A 285 5.25 6.10 18.29
C LYS A 285 5.61 6.09 19.76
N ALA A 286 4.65 5.88 20.67
CA ALA A 286 4.94 5.73 22.09
C ALA A 286 5.85 4.51 22.34
N TRP A 287 5.54 3.37 21.71
CA TRP A 287 6.40 2.19 21.75
C TRP A 287 7.78 2.46 21.15
N TYR A 288 7.85 3.06 19.97
CA TYR A 288 9.08 3.31 19.21
C TYR A 288 10.00 4.36 19.87
N LYS A 289 9.45 5.46 20.42
CA LYS A 289 10.24 6.55 21.03
C LYS A 289 11.15 6.04 22.14
N THR A 290 10.71 5.07 22.94
CA THR A 290 11.54 4.51 24.03
C THR A 290 12.78 3.76 23.53
N LYS A 291 12.80 3.32 22.26
CA LYS A 291 13.91 2.55 21.66
C LYS A 291 15.03 3.46 21.12
N ARG A 292 14.78 4.78 20.99
CA ARG A 292 15.72 5.77 20.44
C ARG A 292 16.24 5.42 19.04
N GLY A 293 15.36 4.82 18.21
CA GLY A 293 15.69 4.37 16.86
C GLY A 293 16.26 2.94 16.81
N PHE A 294 16.19 2.32 15.63
CA PHE A 294 16.70 0.98 15.40
C PHE A 294 18.13 1.00 14.87
N GLN A 295 18.88 -0.07 15.09
CA GLN A 295 20.28 -0.21 14.65
C GLN A 295 20.45 -1.09 13.39
N SER A 296 19.39 -1.74 12.90
CA SER A 296 19.40 -2.54 11.67
C SER A 296 18.02 -2.52 11.04
N PHE A 297 17.97 -2.50 9.71
CA PHE A 297 16.72 -2.55 8.95
C PHE A 297 16.00 -3.87 9.20
N GLU A 298 16.70 -5.00 9.12
CA GLU A 298 16.13 -6.32 9.36
C GLU A 298 15.54 -6.41 10.77
N SER A 299 16.28 -5.92 11.77
CA SER A 299 15.83 -5.90 13.16
C SER A 299 14.60 -5.01 13.35
N ALA A 300 14.56 -3.85 12.71
CA ALA A 300 13.40 -2.97 12.73
C ALA A 300 12.18 -3.66 12.12
N ASN A 301 12.34 -4.21 10.91
CA ASN A 301 11.28 -4.88 10.15
C ASN A 301 10.66 -6.02 10.96
N THR A 302 11.48 -6.90 11.55
CA THR A 302 11.01 -8.00 12.41
C THR A 302 10.32 -7.50 13.69
N LEU A 303 10.87 -6.49 14.38
CA LEU A 303 10.27 -5.99 15.62
C LEU A 303 8.97 -5.24 15.39
N ILE A 304 8.83 -4.53 14.25
CA ILE A 304 7.58 -3.88 13.84
C ILE A 304 6.51 -4.93 13.54
N ALA A 305 6.88 -5.97 12.79
CA ALA A 305 5.96 -7.05 12.47
C ALA A 305 5.50 -7.80 13.74
N LEU A 306 6.40 -8.02 14.70
CA LEU A 306 6.05 -8.54 16.02
C LEU A 306 5.13 -7.58 16.80
N TYR A 307 5.42 -6.29 16.80
CA TYR A 307 4.55 -5.30 17.45
C TYR A 307 3.12 -5.37 16.90
N ILE A 308 2.99 -5.44 15.57
CA ILE A 308 1.70 -5.59 14.89
C ILE A 308 1.01 -6.92 15.28
N PHE A 309 1.76 -8.03 15.39
CA PHE A 309 1.21 -9.29 15.90
C PHE A 309 0.62 -9.13 17.31
N PHE A 310 1.37 -8.51 18.24
CA PHE A 310 0.90 -8.28 19.60
C PHE A 310 -0.34 -7.38 19.64
N TYR A 311 -0.39 -6.36 18.77
CA TYR A 311 -1.53 -5.49 18.61
C TYR A 311 -2.77 -6.24 18.07
N ASN A 312 -2.64 -7.02 16.99
CA ASN A 312 -3.76 -7.70 16.35
C ASN A 312 -4.29 -8.92 17.13
N PHE A 313 -3.41 -9.76 17.66
CA PHE A 313 -3.78 -11.09 18.18
C PHE A 313 -3.73 -11.22 19.70
N ILE A 314 -2.92 -10.41 20.39
CA ILE A 314 -2.67 -10.60 21.82
C ILE A 314 -3.43 -9.56 22.66
N ARG A 315 -3.37 -8.28 22.27
CA ARG A 315 -3.87 -7.15 23.05
C ARG A 315 -5.38 -6.96 22.88
N PRO A 316 -6.18 -7.06 23.97
CA PRO A 316 -7.58 -6.66 23.96
C PRO A 316 -7.72 -5.14 23.90
N HIS A 317 -8.69 -4.64 23.13
CA HIS A 317 -8.97 -3.21 23.03
C HIS A 317 -10.28 -2.86 23.73
N GLN A 318 -10.28 -1.79 24.51
CA GLN A 318 -11.49 -1.31 25.20
C GLN A 318 -12.58 -0.88 24.21
N SER A 319 -12.19 -0.23 23.11
CA SER A 319 -13.09 0.17 22.03
C SER A 319 -13.70 -1.02 21.26
N LEU A 320 -13.22 -2.24 21.48
CA LEU A 320 -13.68 -3.47 20.86
C LEU A 320 -14.25 -4.43 21.91
N SER A 321 -14.87 -3.92 22.97
CA SER A 321 -15.46 -4.74 24.04
C SER A 321 -14.49 -5.77 24.66
N LYS A 322 -13.20 -5.43 24.74
CA LYS A 322 -12.11 -6.31 25.21
C LYS A 322 -11.86 -7.54 24.32
N PHE A 323 -12.24 -7.49 23.04
CA PHE A 323 -11.72 -8.39 22.02
C PHE A 323 -10.43 -7.82 21.40
N THR A 324 -9.61 -8.70 20.81
CA THR A 324 -8.48 -8.26 19.99
C THR A 324 -8.96 -7.92 18.57
N PRO A 325 -8.23 -7.07 17.82
CA PRO A 325 -8.60 -6.75 16.44
C PRO A 325 -8.83 -7.99 15.57
N ALA A 326 -7.97 -9.01 15.67
CA ALA A 326 -8.13 -10.24 14.91
C ALA A 326 -9.42 -11.00 15.26
N GLN A 327 -9.88 -11.00 16.52
CA GLN A 327 -11.14 -11.65 16.90
C GLN A 327 -12.34 -10.94 16.29
N VAL A 328 -12.35 -9.61 16.30
CA VAL A 328 -13.42 -8.81 15.68
C VAL A 328 -13.40 -9.01 14.16
N ALA A 329 -12.22 -9.13 13.58
CA ALA A 329 -12.04 -9.47 12.17
C ALA A 329 -12.35 -10.92 11.81
N GLY A 330 -12.86 -11.74 12.75
CA GLY A 330 -13.36 -13.10 12.45
C GLY A 330 -12.47 -14.25 12.93
N ALA A 331 -11.26 -14.00 13.47
CA ALA A 331 -10.42 -15.07 14.01
C ALA A 331 -11.08 -15.74 15.22
N LYS A 332 -11.35 -17.05 15.11
CA LYS A 332 -12.06 -17.82 16.13
C LYS A 332 -11.07 -18.48 17.08
N TYR A 333 -10.86 -17.85 18.24
CA TYR A 333 -10.13 -18.46 19.35
C TYR A 333 -10.68 -18.01 20.71
N SER A 334 -10.67 -18.93 21.67
CA SER A 334 -11.06 -18.67 23.05
C SER A 334 -10.04 -17.80 23.77
N GLU A 335 -10.41 -17.21 24.92
CA GLU A 335 -9.44 -16.51 25.76
C GLU A 335 -8.27 -17.41 26.21
N LYS A 336 -8.56 -18.67 26.57
CA LYS A 336 -7.54 -19.66 26.91
C LYS A 336 -6.56 -19.87 25.75
N THR A 337 -7.10 -20.00 24.53
CA THR A 337 -6.31 -20.14 23.31
C THR A 337 -5.49 -18.88 23.03
N ARG A 338 -6.05 -17.68 23.22
CA ARG A 338 -5.36 -16.39 23.08
C ARG A 338 -4.14 -16.32 24.00
N LEU A 339 -4.31 -16.66 25.27
CA LEU A 339 -3.22 -16.69 26.25
C LEU A 339 -2.17 -17.75 25.91
N SER A 340 -2.57 -18.84 25.25
CA SER A 340 -1.66 -19.87 24.76
C SER A 340 -1.07 -19.60 23.37
N LEU A 341 -1.47 -18.55 22.64
CA LEU A 341 -0.86 -18.23 21.33
C LEU A 341 0.63 -17.94 21.47
N LEU A 342 1.02 -17.40 22.62
CA LEU A 342 2.43 -17.20 22.96
C LEU A 342 3.11 -18.48 23.42
N LEU A 343 2.38 -19.52 23.83
CA LEU A 343 2.91 -20.81 24.31
C LEU A 343 3.49 -21.70 23.21
N ILE A 344 3.22 -21.37 21.93
CA ILE A 344 3.73 -22.08 20.74
C ILE A 344 3.65 -23.61 20.97
N SER A 345 2.42 -24.10 21.09
CA SER A 345 2.11 -25.54 21.16
C SER A 345 2.24 -26.21 19.81
#